data_AF-A0A7C6P5D5-F1
#
_entry.id   AF-A0A7C6P5D5-F1
#
_cell.length_a   1.000
_cell.length_b   1.000
_cell.length_c   1.000
_cell.angle_alpha   90.00
_cell.angle_beta   90.00
_cell.angle_gamma   90.00
#
_symmetry.space_group_name_H-M   'P 1'
#
loop_
_entity.id
_entity.type
_entity.pdbx_description
1 polymer ?
#
loop_
_entity_poly.entity_id
_entity_poly.type
_entity_poly.pdbx_seq_one_letter_code
_entity_poly.pdbx_strand_id
1 'polypeptide(L)'
;MKHRSFKLRWSRYYQFILEGQIFYLKLKAYTNKDEGIKKWELITECTYEKAIRNGHKDNVVIVEDEVSIAPVQALTLIFNRTYGINERDMRTAVVEAQESIRELGKHTEIKFGLEYKVFKRIIELKVKEFKEDYSRGIAI
;
A
#
# COMPACT_ATOMS: atom_id res chain seq x y z
N MET A 1 -0.40 -22.57 3.53
CA MET A 1 0.90 -23.13 4.00
C MET A 1 1.34 -22.39 5.26
N LYS A 2 1.46 -23.06 6.41
CA LYS A 2 2.00 -22.50 7.66
C LYS A 2 3.54 -22.48 7.55
N HIS A 3 4.17 -21.32 7.46
CA HIS A 3 5.63 -21.17 7.51
C HIS A 3 6.16 -21.53 8.91
N ARG A 4 6.42 -22.81 9.18
CA ARG A 4 6.89 -23.33 10.49
C ARG A 4 8.29 -22.84 10.90
N SER A 5 9.04 -22.14 10.04
CA SER A 5 10.43 -21.75 10.29
C SER A 5 10.67 -20.26 10.58
N PHE A 6 9.67 -19.39 10.38
CA PHE A 6 9.84 -17.94 10.50
C PHE A 6 9.42 -17.42 11.88
N LYS A 7 10.33 -16.73 12.58
CA LYS A 7 10.04 -16.07 13.87
C LYS A 7 9.81 -14.57 13.66
N LEU A 8 8.81 -14.01 14.34
CA LEU A 8 8.59 -12.55 14.35
C LEU A 8 9.77 -11.87 15.06
N ARG A 9 10.44 -10.95 14.38
CA ARG A 9 11.59 -10.22 14.94
C ARG A 9 11.18 -8.87 15.50
N TRP A 10 10.37 -8.13 14.77
CA TRP A 10 9.84 -6.84 15.19
C TRP A 10 8.56 -6.50 14.42
N SER A 11 7.82 -5.53 14.96
CA SER A 11 6.69 -4.92 14.26
C SER A 11 6.70 -3.41 14.41
N ARG A 12 6.26 -2.72 13.36
CA ARG A 12 6.04 -1.27 13.32
C ARG A 12 4.59 -0.98 12.95
N TYR A 13 4.07 0.11 13.48
CA TYR A 13 2.68 0.52 13.34
C TYR A 13 2.65 1.85 12.60
N TYR A 14 1.75 1.96 11.63
CA TYR A 14 1.66 3.09 10.73
C TYR A 14 0.23 3.61 10.63
N GLN A 15 0.12 4.92 10.54
CA GLN A 15 -1.09 5.64 10.15
C GLN A 15 -0.87 6.17 8.72
N PHE A 16 -1.63 5.66 7.76
CA PHE A 16 -1.65 6.21 6.41
C PHE A 16 -2.86 7.12 6.27
N ILE A 17 -2.61 8.38 5.92
CA ILE A 17 -3.65 9.38 5.64
C ILE A 17 -3.79 9.47 4.12
N LEU A 18 -5.02 9.32 3.64
CA LEU A 18 -5.35 9.39 2.22
C LEU A 18 -6.73 10.04 2.07
N GLU A 19 -6.77 11.22 1.45
CA GLU A 19 -7.97 12.00 1.18
C GLU A 19 -8.84 12.24 2.42
N GLY A 20 -8.17 12.49 3.56
CA GLY A 20 -8.80 12.67 4.87
C GLY A 20 -9.26 11.38 5.55
N GLN A 21 -9.12 10.22 4.90
CA GLN A 21 -9.35 8.91 5.51
C GLN A 21 -8.06 8.37 6.13
N ILE A 22 -8.22 7.63 7.23
CA ILE A 22 -7.11 7.04 7.97
C ILE A 22 -7.14 5.51 7.83
N PHE A 23 -6.00 4.95 7.41
CA PHE A 23 -5.77 3.52 7.31
C PHE A 23 -4.66 3.12 8.27
N TYR A 24 -4.97 2.21 9.20
CA TYR A 24 -4.00 1.69 10.15
C TYR A 24 -3.36 0.41 9.62
N LEU A 25 -2.04 0.42 9.51
CA LEU A 25 -1.28 -0.72 9.00
C LEU A 25 -0.19 -1.14 9.99
N LYS A 26 0.12 -2.43 9.99
CA LYS A 26 1.25 -3.00 10.72
C LYS A 26 2.22 -3.65 9.76
N LEU A 27 3.48 -3.27 9.87
CA LEU A 27 4.60 -3.94 9.21
C LEU A 27 5.22 -4.95 10.18
N LYS A 28 5.22 -6.23 9.80
CA LYS A 28 5.89 -7.30 10.54
C LYS A 28 7.12 -7.75 9.78
N ALA A 29 8.24 -7.89 10.48
CA ALA A 29 9.42 -8.54 9.94
C ALA A 29 9.60 -9.91 10.58
N TYR A 30 9.70 -10.91 9.73
CA TYR A 30 9.92 -12.30 10.10
C TYR A 30 11.30 -12.73 9.59
N THR A 31 12.02 -13.54 10.36
CA THR A 31 13.32 -14.07 9.96
C THR A 31 13.40 -15.57 10.28
N ASN A 32 14.12 -16.32 9.46
CA ASN A 32 14.61 -17.67 9.77
C ASN A 32 16.15 -17.68 9.68
N LYS A 33 16.79 -18.85 9.55
CA LYS A 33 18.26 -18.94 9.47
C LYS A 33 18.83 -18.37 8.16
N ASP A 34 18.06 -18.39 7.08
CA ASP A 34 18.52 -18.17 5.71
C ASP A 34 17.86 -16.93 5.06
N GLU A 35 16.69 -16.52 5.55
CA GLU A 35 15.80 -15.57 4.88
C GLU A 35 15.10 -14.61 5.86
N GLY A 36 14.69 -13.45 5.32
CA GLY A 36 13.86 -12.47 6.00
C GLY A 36 12.69 -12.02 5.12
N ILE A 37 11.48 -11.96 5.69
CA ILE A 37 10.27 -11.53 5.00
C ILE A 37 9.62 -10.38 5.76
N LYS A 38 9.25 -9.33 5.03
CA LYS A 38 8.43 -8.23 5.53
C LYS A 38 7.00 -8.41 5.03
N LYS A 39 6.01 -8.26 5.91
CA LYS A 39 4.60 -8.36 5.56
C LYS A 39 3.83 -7.19 6.15
N TRP A 40 3.07 -6.53 5.30
CA TRP A 40 2.08 -5.53 5.69
C TRP A 40 0.74 -6.19 5.99
N GLU A 41 0.01 -5.66 6.97
CA GLU A 41 -1.37 -6.03 7.27
C GLU A 41 -2.18 -4.79 7.66
N LEU A 42 -3.45 -4.74 7.24
CA LEU A 42 -4.42 -3.80 7.79
C LEU A 42 -4.78 -4.21 9.22
N ILE A 43 -4.85 -3.23 10.11
CA ILE A 43 -5.26 -3.42 11.49
C ILE A 43 -6.39 -2.45 11.82
N THR A 44 -7.08 -2.68 12.93
CA THR A 44 -8.09 -1.75 13.44
C THR A 44 -7.43 -0.58 14.17
N GLU A 45 -8.15 0.54 14.23
CA GLU A 45 -7.80 1.70 15.07
C GLU A 45 -7.50 1.28 16.52
N CYS A 46 -8.39 0.48 17.12
CA CYS A 46 -8.20 -0.05 18.48
C CYS A 46 -6.88 -0.83 18.65
N THR A 47 -6.49 -1.63 17.64
CA THR A 47 -5.20 -2.35 17.67
C THR A 47 -4.03 -1.39 17.61
N TYR A 48 -4.13 -0.36 16.76
CA TYR A 48 -3.10 0.66 16.60
C TYR A 48 -2.96 1.51 17.86
N GLU A 49 -4.04 2.06 18.40
CA GLU A 49 -4.02 2.86 19.64
C GLU A 49 -3.45 2.09 20.82
N LYS A 50 -3.81 0.80 20.95
CA LYS A 50 -3.25 -0.06 22.00
C LYS A 50 -1.75 -0.21 21.83
N ALA A 51 -1.24 -0.30 20.60
CA ALA A 51 0.19 -0.35 20.35
C ALA A 51 0.88 0.97 20.73
N ILE A 52 0.31 2.12 20.37
CA ILE A 52 0.86 3.43 20.74
C ILE A 52 0.88 3.61 22.26
N ARG A 53 -0.20 3.24 22.96
CA ARG A 53 -0.27 3.23 24.43
C ARG A 53 0.80 2.35 25.09
N ASN A 54 1.20 1.27 24.41
CA ASN A 54 2.27 0.38 24.87
C ASN A 54 3.69 0.88 24.50
N GLY A 55 3.83 2.14 24.04
CA GLY A 55 5.11 2.76 23.74
C GLY A 55 5.66 2.44 22.35
N HIS A 56 4.87 1.87 21.44
CA HIS A 56 5.31 1.74 20.04
C HIS A 56 5.36 3.12 19.37
N LYS A 57 6.35 3.32 18.50
CA LYS A 57 6.49 4.55 17.72
C LYS A 57 5.28 4.74 16.79
N ASP A 58 4.72 5.94 16.84
CA ASP A 58 3.77 6.43 15.85
C ASP A 58 4.50 6.80 14.55
N ASN A 59 4.12 6.17 13.44
CA ASN A 59 4.67 6.45 12.11
C ASN A 59 3.51 6.91 11.21
N VAL A 60 3.43 8.22 10.97
CA VAL A 60 2.41 8.82 10.09
C VAL A 60 2.98 8.93 8.67
N VAL A 61 2.16 8.55 7.69
CA VAL A 61 2.44 8.67 6.26
C VAL A 61 1.28 9.42 5.61
N ILE A 62 1.57 10.57 5.01
CA ILE A 62 0.60 11.30 4.18
C ILE A 62 0.78 10.79 2.75
N VAL A 63 -0.18 10.01 2.25
CA VAL A 63 -0.02 9.30 0.98
C VAL A 63 0.10 10.28 -0.18
N GLU A 64 -0.62 11.40 -0.13
CA GLU A 64 -0.59 12.45 -1.15
C GLU A 64 0.80 13.08 -1.31
N ASP A 65 1.59 13.06 -0.24
CA ASP A 65 2.92 13.66 -0.17
C ASP A 65 4.03 12.63 -0.46
N GLU A 66 3.76 11.34 -0.18
CA GLU A 66 4.76 10.26 -0.22
C GLU A 66 4.44 9.14 -1.22
N VAL A 67 3.48 9.33 -2.14
CA VAL A 67 2.98 8.25 -3.00
C VAL A 67 4.07 7.54 -3.82
N SER A 68 5.13 8.26 -4.19
CA SER A 68 6.26 7.75 -4.98
C SER A 68 7.22 6.85 -4.18
N ILE A 69 7.28 7.03 -2.86
CA ILE A 69 8.18 6.29 -1.96
C ILE A 69 7.44 5.34 -1.01
N ALA A 70 6.13 5.50 -0.86
CA ALA A 70 5.30 4.66 -0.02
C ALA A 70 5.38 3.19 -0.48
N PRO A 71 5.37 2.21 0.46
CA PRO A 71 5.52 0.81 0.10
C PRO A 71 4.37 0.29 -0.78
N VAL A 72 4.69 -0.33 -1.92
CA VAL A 72 3.72 -0.94 -2.85
C VAL A 72 2.67 -1.79 -2.13
N GLN A 73 3.08 -2.67 -1.21
CA GLN A 73 2.14 -3.55 -0.51
C GLN A 73 1.20 -2.77 0.43
N ALA A 74 1.67 -1.69 1.06
CA ALA A 74 0.84 -0.84 1.90
C ALA A 74 -0.23 -0.11 1.04
N LEU A 75 0.21 0.52 -0.05
CA LEU A 75 -0.69 1.15 -1.02
C LEU A 75 -1.68 0.13 -1.59
N THR A 76 -1.21 -1.06 -1.96
CA THR A 76 -2.08 -2.14 -2.46
C THR A 76 -3.19 -2.44 -1.47
N LEU A 77 -2.89 -2.64 -0.18
CA LEU A 77 -3.91 -2.91 0.84
C LEU A 77 -4.92 -1.77 1.00
N ILE A 78 -4.44 -0.52 1.00
CA ILE A 78 -5.28 0.68 1.13
C ILE A 78 -6.24 0.78 -0.07
N PHE A 79 -5.69 0.80 -1.28
CA PHE A 79 -6.48 0.95 -2.51
C PHE A 79 -7.37 -0.28 -2.78
N ASN A 80 -6.93 -1.48 -2.40
CA ASN A 80 -7.76 -2.68 -2.44
C ASN A 80 -9.01 -2.53 -1.56
N ARG A 81 -8.82 -2.05 -0.33
CA ARG A 81 -9.92 -1.77 0.61
C ARG A 81 -10.88 -0.70 0.10
N THR A 82 -10.36 0.32 -0.60
CA THR A 82 -11.15 1.43 -1.15
C THR A 82 -11.96 1.03 -2.38
N TYR A 83 -11.35 0.30 -3.33
CA TYR A 83 -11.94 0.05 -4.65
C TYR A 83 -12.59 -1.33 -4.81
N GLY A 84 -12.33 -2.28 -3.89
CA GLY A 84 -12.91 -3.62 -3.92
C GLY A 84 -12.42 -4.48 -5.09
N ILE A 85 -11.24 -4.20 -5.62
CA ILE A 85 -10.58 -5.01 -6.66
C ILE A 85 -9.87 -6.20 -6.00
N ASN A 86 -9.45 -7.21 -6.75
CA ASN A 86 -8.59 -8.27 -6.21
C ASN A 86 -7.19 -7.69 -5.81
N GLU A 87 -6.45 -8.35 -4.91
CA GLU A 87 -5.15 -7.83 -4.44
C GLU A 87 -4.08 -7.82 -5.54
N ARG A 88 -4.12 -8.80 -6.46
CA ARG A 88 -3.11 -8.97 -7.53
C ARG A 88 -3.19 -7.82 -8.55
N ASP A 89 -4.37 -7.57 -9.08
CA ASP A 89 -4.66 -6.52 -10.06
C ASP A 89 -4.43 -5.14 -9.43
N MET A 90 -4.85 -4.96 -8.17
CA MET A 90 -4.57 -3.72 -7.46
C MET A 90 -3.07 -3.51 -7.28
N ARG A 91 -2.32 -4.56 -6.96
CA ARG A 91 -0.85 -4.47 -6.88
C ARG A 91 -0.26 -4.07 -8.22
N THR A 92 -0.72 -4.65 -9.33
CA THR A 92 -0.30 -4.26 -10.68
C THR A 92 -0.57 -2.78 -10.93
N ALA A 93 -1.78 -2.29 -10.65
CA ALA A 93 -2.13 -0.89 -10.82
C ALA A 93 -1.26 0.06 -9.98
N VAL A 94 -0.98 -0.30 -8.72
CA VAL A 94 -0.09 0.49 -7.85
C VAL A 94 1.33 0.55 -8.40
N VAL A 95 1.88 -0.58 -8.87
CA VAL A 95 3.21 -0.63 -9.47
C VAL A 95 3.25 0.25 -10.71
N GLU A 96 2.32 0.07 -11.66
CA GLU A 96 2.26 0.87 -12.88
C GLU A 96 2.14 2.36 -12.58
N ALA A 97 1.32 2.74 -11.59
CA ALA A 97 1.14 4.13 -11.20
C ALA A 97 2.42 4.74 -10.58
N GLN A 98 3.11 4.02 -9.67
CA GLN A 98 4.40 4.48 -9.13
C GLN A 98 5.49 4.56 -10.20
N GLU A 99 5.55 3.59 -11.12
CA GLU A 99 6.52 3.59 -12.20
C GLU A 99 6.28 4.74 -13.18
N SER A 100 5.01 5.07 -13.45
CA SER A 100 4.65 6.21 -14.30
C SER A 100 5.08 7.54 -13.68
N ILE A 101 4.89 7.73 -12.38
CA ILE A 101 5.41 8.92 -11.67
C ILE A 101 6.94 8.97 -11.75
N ARG A 102 7.60 7.83 -11.46
CA ARG A 102 9.06 7.74 -11.50
C ARG A 102 9.60 8.10 -12.89
N GLU A 103 8.94 7.64 -13.95
CA GLU A 103 9.33 7.94 -15.31
C GLU A 103 9.09 9.42 -15.64
N LEU A 104 7.93 9.98 -15.29
CA LEU A 104 7.67 11.41 -15.45
C LEU A 104 8.72 12.26 -14.72
N GLY A 105 9.13 11.87 -13.52
CA GLY A 105 10.13 12.58 -12.72
C GLY A 105 11.53 12.60 -13.35
N LYS A 106 11.83 11.72 -14.31
CA LYS A 106 13.09 11.78 -15.09
C LYS A 106 13.08 12.89 -16.14
N HIS A 107 11.90 13.25 -16.64
CA HIS A 107 11.74 14.17 -17.77
C HIS A 107 11.22 15.55 -17.35
N THR A 108 10.67 15.68 -16.15
CA THR A 108 10.14 16.95 -15.63
C THR A 108 10.23 17.03 -14.12
N GLU A 109 10.39 18.24 -13.59
CA GLU A 109 10.26 18.50 -12.17
C GLU A 109 8.77 18.44 -11.79
N ILE A 110 8.36 17.33 -11.16
CA ILE A 110 6.97 17.15 -10.75
C ILE A 110 6.73 17.97 -9.49
N LYS A 111 5.81 18.95 -9.59
CA LYS A 111 5.39 19.72 -8.42
C LYS A 111 4.76 18.81 -7.38
N PHE A 112 5.01 19.13 -6.12
CA PHE A 112 4.37 18.49 -4.97
C PHE A 112 2.84 18.44 -5.15
N GLY A 113 2.23 17.27 -4.87
CA GLY A 113 0.81 16.99 -5.09
C GLY A 113 0.39 16.68 -6.53
N LEU A 114 1.21 16.95 -7.56
CA LEU A 114 0.94 16.47 -8.92
C LEU A 114 1.22 14.96 -9.04
N GLU A 115 2.21 14.45 -8.31
CA GLU A 115 2.50 13.00 -8.23
C GLU A 115 1.24 12.21 -7.86
N TYR A 116 0.60 12.59 -6.75
CA TYR A 116 -0.62 11.92 -6.29
C TYR A 116 -1.77 12.03 -7.29
N LYS A 117 -1.95 13.19 -7.95
CA LYS A 117 -2.98 13.34 -8.99
C LYS A 117 -2.77 12.38 -10.15
N VAL A 118 -1.54 12.25 -10.64
CA VAL A 118 -1.20 11.30 -11.71
C VAL A 118 -1.39 9.87 -11.22
N PHE A 119 -0.88 9.54 -10.04
CA PHE A 119 -1.06 8.23 -9.42
C PHE A 119 -2.54 7.85 -9.35
N LYS A 120 -3.36 8.71 -8.75
CA LYS A 120 -4.80 8.49 -8.57
C LYS A 120 -5.48 8.27 -9.92
N ARG A 121 -5.14 9.07 -10.93
CA ARG A 121 -5.73 8.94 -12.27
C ARG A 121 -5.43 7.59 -12.90
N ILE A 122 -4.20 7.10 -12.76
CA ILE A 122 -3.81 5.77 -13.28
C ILE A 122 -4.56 4.67 -12.54
N ILE A 123 -4.65 4.75 -11.20
CA ILE A 123 -5.43 3.81 -10.41
C ILE A 123 -6.90 3.77 -10.86
N GLU A 124 -7.55 4.92 -11.02
CA GLU A 124 -8.94 5.00 -11.47
C GLU A 124 -9.16 4.37 -12.85
N LEU A 125 -8.24 4.61 -13.79
CA LEU A 125 -8.28 4.01 -15.12
C LEU A 125 -8.16 2.48 -15.05
N LYS A 126 -7.18 1.98 -14.29
CA LYS A 126 -6.96 0.53 -14.10
C LYS A 126 -8.12 -0.15 -13.41
N VAL A 127 -8.67 0.47 -12.37
CA VAL A 127 -9.87 -0.03 -11.67
C VAL A 127 -11.05 -0.14 -12.63
N LYS A 128 -11.22 0.83 -13.54
CA LYS A 128 -12.26 0.78 -14.56
C LYS A 128 -12.01 -0.37 -15.56
N GLU A 129 -10.80 -0.50 -16.08
CA GLU A 129 -10.40 -1.60 -16.97
C GLU A 129 -10.72 -2.97 -16.35
N PHE A 130 -10.27 -3.21 -15.11
CA PHE A 130 -10.51 -4.49 -14.44
C PHE A 130 -12.00 -4.76 -14.25
N LYS A 131 -12.79 -3.77 -13.83
CA LYS A 131 -14.25 -3.93 -13.68
C LYS A 131 -14.93 -4.27 -15.01
N GLU A 132 -14.49 -3.68 -16.11
CA GLU A 132 -14.98 -4.02 -17.43
C GLU A 132 -14.60 -5.46 -17.82
N ASP A 133 -13.36 -5.88 -17.59
CA ASP A 133 -12.90 -7.24 -17.89
C ASP A 133 -13.64 -8.31 -17.08
N TYR A 134 -13.90 -8.05 -15.80
CA TYR A 134 -14.74 -8.89 -14.96
C TYR A 134 -16.17 -9.00 -15.51
N SER A 135 -16.75 -7.88 -15.95
CA SER A 135 -18.10 -7.88 -16.53
C SER A 135 -18.19 -8.63 -17.86
N ARG A 136 -17.09 -8.69 -18.61
CA ARG A 136 -16.98 -9.39 -19.90
C ARG A 136 -16.55 -10.86 -19.77
N GLY A 137 -16.25 -11.33 -18.55
CA GLY A 137 -15.79 -12.71 -18.31
C GLY A 137 -14.38 -13.00 -18.81
N ILE A 138 -13.54 -11.97 -18.95
CA ILE A 138 -12.17 -12.06 -19.51
C ILE A 138 -11.13 -12.37 -18.42
N ALA A 139 -11.55 -12.54 -17.16
CA ALA A 139 -10.64 -12.75 -16.02
C ALA A 139 -9.68 -13.94 -16.24
N ILE A 140 -8.36 -13.66 -16.18
CA ILE A 140 -7.24 -14.60 -16.34
C ILE A 140 -6.86 -15.25 -15.01
#